data_AF-A0A7R9Q3T0-F1
#
_entry.id   AF-A0A7R9Q3T0-F1
#
_cell.length_a   1.000
_cell.length_b   1.000
_cell.length_c   1.000
_cell.angle_alpha   90.00
_cell.angle_beta   90.00
_cell.angle_gamma   90.00
#
_symmetry.space_group_name_H-M   'P 1'
#
loop_
_entity.id
_entity.type
_entity.pdbx_description
1 polymer ?
#
loop_
_entity_poly.entity_id
_entity_poly.type
_entity_poly.pdbx_seq_one_letter_code
_entity_poly.pdbx_strand_id
1 'polypeptide(L)'
;MKAKQSYGLIQLNNGQLIPNLGLGTWTMDDEQATSAVKEAVSVGYRHIDTAWRYNNEVGVGLALKELFDTKQISREEIFITSK
;
A
#
# COMPACT_ATOMS: atom_id res chain seq x y z
N MET A 1 -22.14 -0.73 -8.03
CA MET A 1 -21.37 -0.07 -6.96
C MET A 1 -20.62 -1.16 -6.21
N LYS A 2 -19.27 -1.19 -6.26
CA LYS A 2 -18.51 -2.18 -5.46
C LYS A 2 -18.69 -1.82 -3.98
N ALA A 3 -19.06 -2.80 -3.16
CA ALA A 3 -19.21 -2.59 -1.72
C ALA A 3 -17.92 -1.98 -1.16
N LYS A 4 -18.02 -0.90 -0.37
CA LYS A 4 -16.88 -0.38 0.39
C LYS A 4 -16.43 -1.49 1.33
N GLN A 5 -15.33 -2.14 1.00
CA GLN A 5 -14.77 -3.20 1.83
C GLN A 5 -14.30 -2.57 3.14
N SER A 6 -14.95 -2.95 4.23
CA SER A 6 -14.65 -2.48 5.58
C SER A 6 -13.42 -3.23 6.09
N TYR A 7 -12.22 -2.70 5.86
CA TYR A 7 -11.03 -3.11 6.59
C TYR A 7 -11.03 -2.45 7.99
N GLY A 8 -10.49 -3.14 8.99
CA GLY A 8 -10.43 -2.60 10.34
C GLY A 8 -9.51 -1.37 10.37
N LEU A 9 -10.00 -0.28 10.92
CA LEU A 9 -9.22 0.95 11.11
C LEU A 9 -8.83 1.08 12.58
N ILE A 10 -7.59 1.48 12.83
CA ILE A 10 -7.09 1.81 14.16
C ILE A 10 -6.82 3.32 14.19
N GLN A 11 -7.29 4.00 15.24
CA GLN A 11 -6.95 5.40 15.45
C GLN A 11 -5.59 5.51 16.14
N LEU A 12 -4.68 6.22 15.49
CA LEU A 12 -3.37 6.57 16.04
C LEU A 12 -3.51 7.71 17.06
N ASN A 13 -2.50 7.88 17.92
CA ASN A 13 -2.48 8.93 18.95
C ASN A 13 -2.49 10.38 18.36
N ASN A 14 -2.15 10.53 17.08
CA ASN A 14 -2.21 11.79 16.34
C ASN A 14 -3.59 12.02 15.66
N GLY A 15 -4.57 11.15 15.93
CA GLY A 15 -5.92 11.24 15.38
C GLY A 15 -6.09 10.64 13.98
N GLN A 16 -5.01 10.26 13.29
CA GLN A 16 -5.09 9.62 11.97
C GLN A 16 -5.59 8.17 12.06
N LEU A 17 -6.19 7.68 10.98
CA LEU A 17 -6.63 6.30 10.85
C LEU A 17 -5.61 5.50 10.05
N ILE A 18 -5.23 4.33 10.56
CA ILE A 18 -4.38 3.36 9.87
C ILE A 18 -5.15 2.06 9.62
N PRO A 19 -5.05 1.44 8.43
CA PRO A 19 -5.57 0.09 8.23
C PRO A 19 -4.83 -0.92 9.12
N ASN A 20 -5.59 -1.75 9.83
CA ASN A 20 -5.08 -2.74 10.78
C ASN A 20 -4.31 -3.90 10.15
N LEU A 21 -4.37 -4.03 8.81
CA LEU A 21 -3.65 -5.01 8.02
C LEU A 21 -2.90 -4.29 6.89
N GLY A 22 -1.61 -4.59 6.75
CA GLY A 22 -0.75 -4.02 5.73
C GLY A 22 0.13 -5.07 5.05
N LEU A 23 0.57 -4.78 3.82
CA LEU A 23 1.54 -5.57 3.09
C LEU A 23 2.95 -5.14 3.51
N GLY A 24 3.74 -6.05 4.07
CA GLY A 24 5.18 -5.84 4.26
C GLY A 24 5.97 -6.16 3.00
N THR A 25 6.91 -5.29 2.62
CA THR A 25 7.73 -5.46 1.40
C THR A 25 9.14 -5.99 1.65
N TRP A 26 9.49 -6.35 2.88
CA TRP A 26 10.82 -6.88 3.19
C TRP A 26 11.07 -8.21 2.46
N THR A 27 12.32 -8.41 2.01
CA THR A 27 12.85 -9.54 1.22
C THR A 27 12.48 -9.57 -0.27
N MET A 28 11.63 -8.66 -0.75
CA MET A 28 11.29 -8.55 -2.17
C MET A 28 12.35 -7.74 -2.92
N ASP A 29 12.60 -8.08 -4.18
CA ASP A 29 13.21 -7.16 -5.14
C ASP A 29 12.18 -6.15 -5.71
N ASP A 30 12.62 -5.23 -6.58
CA ASP A 30 11.74 -4.22 -7.17
C ASP A 30 10.60 -4.82 -8.00
N GLU A 31 10.83 -5.90 -8.74
CA GLU A 31 9.82 -6.54 -9.60
C GLU A 31 8.75 -7.25 -8.76
N GLN A 32 9.19 -7.97 -7.73
CA GLN A 32 8.33 -8.61 -6.75
C GLN A 32 7.52 -7.58 -5.97
N ALA A 33 8.15 -6.49 -5.50
CA ALA A 33 7.46 -5.41 -4.80
C ALA A 33 6.41 -4.75 -5.69
N THR A 34 6.73 -4.49 -6.96
CA THR A 34 5.78 -3.93 -7.94
C THR A 34 4.55 -4.83 -8.06
N SER A 35 4.77 -6.12 -8.31
CA SER A 35 3.70 -7.10 -8.52
C SER A 35 2.86 -7.30 -7.26
N ALA A 36 3.52 -7.42 -6.10
CA ALA A 36 2.86 -7.62 -4.82
C ALA A 36 1.99 -6.42 -4.42
N VAL A 37 2.46 -5.19 -4.63
CA VAL A 37 1.67 -3.98 -4.32
C VAL A 37 0.43 -3.89 -5.21
N LYS A 38 0.55 -4.16 -6.51
CA LYS A 38 -0.60 -4.17 -7.44
C LYS A 38 -1.65 -5.20 -7.03
N GLU A 39 -1.21 -6.42 -6.70
CA GLU A 39 -2.12 -7.47 -6.27
C GLU A 39 -2.74 -7.18 -4.89
N ALA A 40 -1.95 -6.66 -3.94
CA ALA A 40 -2.48 -6.27 -2.64
C ALA A 40 -3.59 -5.22 -2.78
N VAL A 41 -3.41 -4.21 -3.62
CA VAL A 41 -4.46 -3.21 -3.88
C VAL A 41 -5.69 -3.84 -4.57
N SER A 42 -5.48 -4.78 -5.49
CA SER A 42 -6.55 -5.50 -6.22
C SER A 42 -7.44 -6.31 -5.26
N VAL A 43 -6.85 -6.95 -4.24
CA VAL A 43 -7.56 -7.76 -3.24
C VAL A 43 -8.01 -6.97 -2.01
N GLY A 44 -7.73 -5.66 -1.95
CA GLY A 44 -8.34 -4.73 -0.99
C GLY A 44 -7.41 -4.17 0.10
N TYR A 45 -6.11 -4.43 0.06
CA TYR A 45 -5.15 -3.79 0.98
C TYR A 45 -5.13 -2.28 0.75
N ARG A 46 -4.97 -1.53 1.85
CA ARG A 46 -4.84 -0.07 1.85
C ARG A 46 -3.67 0.43 2.70
N HIS A 47 -2.81 -0.47 3.15
CA HIS A 47 -1.60 -0.14 3.90
C HIS A 47 -0.41 -0.91 3.33
N ILE A 48 0.64 -0.18 2.92
CA ILE A 48 1.91 -0.72 2.43
C ILE A 48 3.02 -0.31 3.39
N ASP A 49 3.76 -1.28 3.91
CA ASP A 49 4.89 -1.10 4.80
C ASP A 49 6.21 -1.30 4.05
N THR A 50 6.99 -0.23 3.95
CA THR A 50 8.29 -0.17 3.30
C THR A 50 9.39 0.26 4.28
N ALA A 51 10.62 0.27 3.81
CA ALA A 51 11.78 0.89 4.46
C ALA A 51 12.87 1.12 3.41
N TRP A 52 13.68 2.18 3.58
CA TRP A 52 14.80 2.47 2.69
C TRP A 52 15.75 1.27 2.55
N ARG A 53 16.03 0.58 3.67
CA ARG A 53 16.95 -0.56 3.73
C ARG A 53 16.48 -1.78 2.93
N TYR A 54 15.20 -1.88 2.58
CA TYR A 54 14.71 -2.98 1.77
C TYR A 54 15.13 -2.84 0.30
N ASN A 55 15.62 -1.66 -0.11
CA ASN A 55 16.16 -1.38 -1.44
C ASN A 55 15.18 -1.76 -2.56
N ASN A 56 13.88 -1.55 -2.32
CA ASN A 56 12.80 -1.89 -3.25
C ASN A 56 11.68 -0.82 -3.32
N GLU A 57 11.91 0.37 -2.77
CA GLU A 57 10.91 1.46 -2.81
C GLU A 57 10.69 1.99 -4.23
N VAL A 58 11.61 1.74 -5.16
CA VAL A 58 11.43 2.05 -6.59
C VAL A 58 10.30 1.19 -7.15
N GLY A 59 10.31 -0.12 -6.92
CA GLY A 59 9.24 -1.04 -7.32
C GLY A 59 7.88 -0.67 -6.70
N VAL A 60 7.86 -0.35 -5.40
CA VAL A 60 6.64 0.14 -4.74
C VAL A 60 6.13 1.42 -5.40
N GLY A 61 7.01 2.39 -5.66
CA GLY A 61 6.65 3.66 -6.28
C GLY A 61 6.10 3.50 -7.71
N LEU A 62 6.69 2.59 -8.50
CA LEU A 62 6.21 2.27 -9.85
C LEU A 62 4.80 1.68 -9.83
N ALA A 63 4.53 0.72 -8.95
CA ALA A 63 3.20 0.15 -8.78
C ALA A 63 2.16 1.21 -8.40
N LEU A 64 2.47 2.04 -7.41
CA LEU A 64 1.56 3.09 -6.94
C LEU A 64 1.29 4.12 -8.03
N LYS A 65 2.32 4.54 -8.77
CA LYS A 65 2.17 5.45 -9.90
C LYS A 65 1.20 4.90 -10.94
N GLU A 66 1.37 3.64 -11.36
CA GLU A 66 0.47 3.02 -12.33
C GLU A 66 -0.97 2.93 -11.80
N LEU A 67 -1.15 2.53 -10.55
CA LEU A 67 -2.48 2.43 -9.92
C LEU A 67 -3.19 3.79 -9.83
N PHE A 68 -2.46 4.87 -9.56
CA PHE A 68 -3.00 6.23 -9.55
C PHE A 68 -3.31 6.72 -10.97
N ASP A 69 -2.40 6.52 -11.92
CA ASP A 69 -2.55 6.92 -13.32
C ASP A 69 -3.76 6.22 -13.96
N THR A 70 -3.98 4.94 -13.61
CA THR A 70 -5.13 4.14 -14.07
C THR A 70 -6.40 4.33 -13.23
N LYS A 71 -6.37 5.22 -12.23
CA LYS A 71 -7.49 5.54 -11.33
C LYS A 71 -8.10 4.32 -10.63
N GLN A 72 -7.29 3.31 -10.34
CA GLN A 72 -7.72 2.13 -9.58
C GLN A 72 -7.86 2.43 -8.08
N ILE A 73 -7.09 3.39 -7.58
CA ILE A 73 -7.10 3.90 -6.20
C ILE A 73 -6.58 5.35 -6.23
N SER A 74 -7.00 6.19 -5.28
CA SER A 74 -6.41 7.51 -5.08
C SER A 74 -5.34 7.54 -3.98
N ARG A 75 -4.54 8.61 -3.93
CA ARG A 75 -3.44 8.72 -2.95
C ARG A 75 -3.96 8.72 -1.51
N GLU A 76 -5.09 9.38 -1.26
CA GLU A 76 -5.72 9.47 0.06
C GLU A 76 -6.33 8.16 0.55
N GLU A 77 -6.57 7.19 -0.35
CA GLU A 77 -7.06 5.86 0.02
C GLU A 77 -5.95 4.94 0.53
N ILE A 78 -4.67 5.28 0.37
CA ILE A 78 -3.55 4.40 0.75
C ILE A 78 -2.70 4.98 1.88
N PHE A 79 -2.44 4.16 2.89
CA PHE A 79 -1.49 4.41 3.96
C PHE A 79 -0.12 3.82 3.57
N ILE A 80 0.93 4.63 3.62
CA ILE A 80 2.30 4.19 3.29
C ILE A 80 3.16 4.48 4.51
N THR A 81 3.82 3.44 5.01
CA THR A 81 4.79 3.52 6.11
C THR A 81 6.17 3.31 5.53
N SER A 82 7.14 4.15 5.88
CA SER A 82 8.57 3.96 5.56
C SER A 82 9.42 4.14 6.82
N LYS A 83 10.70 3.75 6.74
CA LYS A 83 11.66 3.68 7.85
C LYS A 83 13.08 3.93 7.36
#